data_AF-A0AAU9PB66-F1
#
_entry.id   AF-A0AAU9PB66-F1
#
_cell.length_a   1.000
_cell.length_b   1.000
_cell.length_c   1.000
_cell.angle_alpha   90.00
_cell.angle_beta   90.00
_cell.angle_gamma   90.00
#
_symmetry.space_group_name_H-M   'P 1'
#
loop_
_entity.id
_entity.type
_entity.pdbx_description
1 polymer ?
#
loop_
_entity_poly.entity_id
_entity_poly.type
_entity_poly.pdbx_seq_one_letter_code
_entity_poly.pdbx_strand_id
1 'polypeptide(L)'
;MQSCEASAKEAKPVISNESLEYGINILQGTQNESKSSKKTLKDVVTENEFEKRLLGEVIPPGDIGVSFDDIGALESVKDTLKELVMLPLQRPELFCKGQLTKPCKRNLAVWTPGYW
;
A
#
# COMPACT_ATOMS: atom_id res chain seq x y z
N MET A 1 -55.10 11.05 -26.15
CA MET A 1 -54.37 11.10 -24.86
C MET A 1 -54.46 9.71 -24.26
N GLN A 2 -53.41 8.91 -24.38
CA GLN A 2 -53.40 7.54 -23.87
C GLN A 2 -52.23 7.44 -22.89
N SER A 3 -52.54 7.59 -21.60
CA SER A 3 -51.59 7.36 -20.52
C SER A 3 -51.34 5.86 -20.41
N CYS A 4 -50.10 5.44 -20.67
CA CYS A 4 -49.62 4.12 -20.28
C CYS A 4 -49.30 4.15 -18.79
N GLU A 5 -50.17 3.55 -17.96
CA GLU A 5 -49.84 3.23 -16.58
C GLU A 5 -48.82 2.09 -16.56
N ALA A 6 -47.56 2.43 -16.22
CA ALA A 6 -46.54 1.44 -15.95
C ALA A 6 -46.81 0.83 -14.56
N SER A 7 -47.51 -0.30 -14.54
CA SER A 7 -47.65 -1.15 -13.36
C SER A 7 -46.27 -1.66 -12.93
N ALA A 8 -45.64 -0.96 -11.99
CA ALA A 8 -44.40 -1.37 -11.32
C ALA A 8 -44.67 -2.61 -10.46
N LYS A 9 -44.67 -3.79 -11.08
CA LYS A 9 -44.60 -5.06 -10.37
C LYS A 9 -43.22 -5.15 -9.75
N GLU A 10 -43.14 -5.32 -8.43
CA GLU A 10 -41.91 -5.55 -7.69
C GLU A 10 -41.18 -6.77 -8.28
N ALA A 11 -40.30 -6.52 -9.25
CA ALA A 11 -39.45 -7.52 -9.83
C ALA A 11 -38.36 -7.81 -8.81
N LYS A 12 -38.50 -8.91 -8.08
CA LYS A 12 -37.44 -9.46 -7.24
C LYS A 12 -36.19 -9.60 -8.12
N PRO A 13 -35.10 -8.86 -7.85
CA PRO A 13 -33.92 -8.93 -8.70
C PRO A 13 -33.35 -10.35 -8.62
N VAL A 14 -33.39 -11.07 -9.73
CA VAL A 14 -32.76 -12.38 -9.87
C VAL A 14 -31.39 -12.14 -10.46
N ILE A 15 -30.36 -12.26 -9.61
CA ILE A 15 -28.97 -12.24 -10.04
C ILE A 15 -28.60 -13.65 -10.50
N SER A 16 -28.06 -13.79 -11.72
CA SER A 16 -27.58 -15.08 -12.22
C SER A 16 -26.24 -15.47 -11.59
N ASN A 17 -25.96 -16.78 -11.52
CA ASN A 17 -24.71 -17.29 -10.94
C ASN A 17 -23.47 -16.74 -11.67
N GLU A 18 -23.54 -16.59 -13.00
CA GLU A 18 -22.46 -15.99 -13.80
C GLU A 18 -22.18 -14.52 -13.42
N SER A 19 -23.21 -13.75 -13.04
CA SER A 19 -23.08 -12.36 -12.60
C SER A 19 -22.44 -12.26 -11.20
N LEU A 20 -22.74 -13.23 -10.33
CA LEU A 20 -22.09 -13.34 -9.02
C LEU A 20 -20.62 -13.74 -9.16
N GLU A 21 -20.31 -14.74 -9.98
CA GLU A 21 -18.93 -15.18 -10.25
C GLU A 21 -18.10 -14.04 -10.85
N TYR A 22 -18.68 -13.30 -11.81
CA TYR A 22 -18.04 -12.12 -12.37
C TYR A 22 -17.73 -11.06 -11.31
N GLY A 23 -18.69 -10.74 -10.43
CA GLY A 23 -18.48 -9.81 -9.32
C GLY A 23 -17.40 -10.29 -8.34
N ILE A 24 -17.38 -11.58 -8.01
CA ILE A 24 -16.36 -12.20 -7.16
C ILE A 24 -14.98 -12.09 -7.82
N ASN A 25 -14.87 -12.34 -9.13
CA ASN A 25 -13.61 -12.27 -9.86
C ASN A 25 -13.05 -10.83 -9.91
N ILE A 26 -13.91 -9.84 -10.15
CA ILE A 26 -13.55 -8.41 -10.07
C ILE A 26 -13.01 -8.07 -8.67
N LEU A 27 -13.67 -8.55 -7.62
CA LEU A 27 -13.27 -8.32 -6.22
C LEU A 27 -12.01 -9.10 -5.81
N GLN A 28 -11.76 -10.28 -6.37
CA GLN A 28 -10.51 -11.01 -6.16
C GLN A 28 -9.33 -10.28 -6.79
N GLY A 29 -9.56 -9.61 -7.94
CA GLY A 29 -8.60 -8.68 -8.55
C GLY A 29 -8.21 -7.51 -7.64
N THR A 30 -9.12 -7.02 -6.79
CA THR A 30 -8.84 -5.94 -5.82
C THR A 30 -8.37 -6.44 -4.45
N GLN A 31 -8.77 -7.65 -4.04
CA GLN A 31 -8.35 -8.25 -2.76
C GLN A 31 -6.89 -8.71 -2.78
N ASN A 32 -6.30 -8.93 -3.95
CA ASN A 32 -4.88 -9.28 -4.03
C ASN A 32 -3.95 -8.11 -3.63
N GLU A 33 -4.47 -6.89 -3.48
CA GLU A 33 -3.76 -5.79 -2.82
C GLU A 33 -3.89 -5.81 -1.29
N SER A 34 -5.00 -6.32 -0.72
CA SER A 34 -5.25 -6.30 0.74
C SER A 34 -4.93 -7.62 1.47
N LYS A 35 -4.68 -8.71 0.74
CA LYS A 35 -4.10 -9.97 1.25
C LYS A 35 -2.59 -10.09 1.00
N SER A 36 -1.88 -8.99 0.81
CA SER A 36 -0.42 -8.93 0.94
C SER A 36 -0.13 -8.29 2.29
N SER A 37 0.26 -9.02 3.32
CA SER A 37 1.70 -9.18 3.56
C SER A 37 1.98 -10.13 4.72
N LYS A 38 1.86 -11.44 4.48
CA LYS A 38 2.80 -12.41 5.07
C LYS A 38 3.85 -12.77 4.02
N LYS A 39 4.48 -11.76 3.42
CA LYS A 39 5.69 -11.96 2.63
C LYS A 39 6.81 -12.18 3.62
N THR A 40 6.99 -13.42 4.06
CA THR A 40 8.20 -13.77 4.80
C THR A 40 9.37 -13.46 3.87
N LEU A 41 10.32 -12.62 4.31
CA LEU A 41 11.51 -12.22 3.54
C LEU A 41 12.32 -13.41 2.98
N LYS A 42 12.03 -14.62 3.47
CA LYS A 42 12.57 -15.91 3.03
C LYS A 42 12.31 -16.26 1.56
N ASP A 43 11.34 -15.61 0.88
CA ASP A 43 10.99 -15.90 -0.53
C ASP A 43 11.56 -14.89 -1.53
N VAL A 44 12.38 -13.93 -1.08
CA VAL A 44 13.05 -12.99 -2.00
C VAL A 44 14.17 -13.74 -2.73
N VAL A 45 13.94 -14.09 -3.99
CA VAL A 45 14.96 -14.64 -4.89
C VAL A 45 15.96 -13.53 -5.22
N THR A 46 17.10 -13.52 -4.54
CA THR A 46 18.22 -12.62 -4.83
C THR A 46 19.27 -13.36 -5.64
N GLU A 47 19.72 -12.78 -6.76
CA GLU A 47 20.76 -13.36 -7.61
C GLU A 47 22.18 -13.18 -7.04
N ASN A 48 22.35 -12.26 -6.08
CA ASN A 48 23.64 -11.86 -5.52
C ASN A 48 23.90 -12.48 -4.14
N GLU A 49 25.06 -13.13 -3.97
CA GLU A 49 25.52 -13.71 -2.70
C GLU A 49 25.64 -12.67 -1.57
N PHE A 50 25.92 -11.41 -1.89
CA PHE A 50 25.95 -10.33 -0.89
C PHE A 50 24.55 -9.97 -0.39
N GLU A 51 23.56 -9.92 -1.28
CA GLU A 51 22.17 -9.64 -0.92
C GLU A 51 21.62 -10.74 -0.01
N LYS A 52 21.94 -12.00 -0.33
CA LYS A 52 21.53 -13.17 0.47
C LYS A 52 22.04 -13.11 1.92
N ARG A 53 23.24 -12.56 2.14
CA ARG A 53 23.78 -12.34 3.50
C ARG A 53 23.03 -11.23 4.23
N LEU A 54 22.66 -10.16 3.52
CA LEU A 54 21.92 -9.03 4.08
C LEU A 54 20.46 -9.37 4.41
N LEU A 55 19.83 -10.32 3.72
CA LEU A 55 18.44 -10.71 3.98
C LEU A 55 18.18 -11.14 5.43
N GLY A 56 19.19 -11.72 6.10
CA GLY A 56 19.07 -12.12 7.52
C GLY A 56 19.04 -10.94 8.50
N GLU A 57 19.53 -9.77 8.09
CA GLU A 57 19.55 -8.56 8.91
C GLU A 57 18.29 -7.70 8.73
N VAL A 58 17.48 -7.98 7.70
CA VAL A 58 16.25 -7.23 7.41
C VAL A 58 15.13 -7.73 8.32
N ILE A 59 14.54 -6.80 9.08
CA ILE A 59 13.41 -7.08 9.98
C ILE A 59 12.09 -6.92 9.20
N PRO A 60 11.25 -7.95 9.12
CA PRO A 60 9.92 -7.83 8.52
C PRO A 60 9.04 -6.83 9.29
N PRO A 61 8.12 -6.11 8.61
CA PRO A 61 7.22 -5.18 9.28
C PRO A 61 6.30 -5.86 10.31
N GLY A 62 6.00 -7.16 10.14
CA GLY A 62 5.19 -7.93 11.09
C GLY A 62 5.89 -8.28 12.40
N ASP A 63 7.23 -8.19 12.44
CA ASP A 63 8.02 -8.44 13.65
C ASP A 63 8.29 -7.13 14.44
N ILE A 64 7.82 -5.99 13.92
CA ILE A 64 7.87 -4.70 14.63
C ILE A 64 6.67 -4.66 15.58
N GLY A 65 6.91 -4.97 16.85
CA GLY A 65 5.86 -5.07 17.88
C GLY A 65 5.27 -3.75 18.38
N VAL A 66 5.45 -2.64 17.64
CA VAL A 66 4.97 -1.30 18.01
C VAL A 66 4.34 -0.60 16.82
N SER A 67 3.25 0.12 17.07
CA SER A 67 2.53 0.93 16.09
C SER A 67 2.59 2.41 16.45
N PHE A 68 2.17 3.28 15.53
CA PHE A 68 2.05 4.72 15.83
C PHE A 68 0.97 5.02 16.86
N ASP A 69 0.01 4.10 17.08
CA ASP A 69 -1.06 4.25 18.07
C ASP A 69 -0.54 4.03 19.49
N ASP A 70 0.56 3.27 19.64
CA ASP A 70 1.21 3.01 20.93
C ASP A 70 2.05 4.21 21.43
N ILE A 71 2.31 5.19 20.56
CA ILE A 71 3.06 6.41 20.92
C ILE A 71 2.06 7.47 21.41
N GLY A 72 2.06 7.76 22.70
CA GLY A 72 1.24 8.83 23.27
C GLY A 72 1.73 10.23 22.87
N ALA A 73 0.79 11.16 22.62
CA ALA A 73 1.05 12.52 22.14
C ALA A 73 1.77 12.58 20.76
N LEU A 74 2.04 13.78 20.24
CA LEU A 74 2.71 14.03 18.95
C LEU A 74 1.88 13.80 17.67
N GLU A 75 0.57 14.01 17.70
CA GLU A 75 -0.30 13.80 16.52
C GLU A 75 0.18 14.59 15.28
N SER A 76 0.58 15.86 15.49
CA SER A 76 1.12 16.69 14.40
C SER A 76 2.39 16.12 13.77
N VAL A 77 3.23 15.45 14.56
CA VAL A 77 4.46 14.80 14.06
C VAL A 77 4.14 13.49 13.36
N LYS A 78 3.20 12.70 13.89
CA LYS A 78 2.72 11.48 13.24
C LYS A 78 2.14 11.79 11.87
N ASP A 79 1.34 12.84 11.75
CA ASP A 79 0.74 13.24 10.48
C ASP A 79 1.79 13.72 9.48
N THR A 80 2.74 14.54 9.93
CA THR A 80 3.88 14.96 9.09
C THR A 80 4.68 13.74 8.60
N LEU A 81 4.92 12.75 9.46
CA LEU A 81 5.66 11.54 9.10
C LEU A 81 4.86 10.63 8.15
N LYS A 82 3.55 10.52 8.34
CA LYS A 82 2.65 9.82 7.42
C LYS A 82 2.76 10.42 6.02
N GLU A 83 2.70 11.75 5.92
CA GLU A 83 2.73 12.45 4.64
C GLU A 83 4.10 12.37 3.94
N LEU A 84 5.17 12.63 4.69
CA LEU A 84 6.51 12.76 4.10
C LEU A 84 7.22 11.42 3.89
N VAL A 85 6.90 10.40 4.67
CA VAL A 85 7.61 9.12 4.66
C VAL A 85 6.69 7.96 4.32
N MET A 86 5.55 7.81 5.03
CA MET A 86 4.71 6.63 4.82
C MET A 86 4.00 6.64 3.46
N LEU A 87 3.40 7.77 3.06
CA LEU A 87 2.69 7.90 1.78
C LEU A 87 3.59 7.63 0.57
N PRO A 88 4.82 8.20 0.46
CA PRO A 88 5.72 7.88 -0.65
C PRO A 88 6.15 6.41 -0.70
N LEU A 89 6.31 5.76 0.46
CA LEU A 89 6.69 4.34 0.53
C LEU A 89 5.53 3.40 0.20
N GLN A 90 4.29 3.78 0.54
CA GLN A 90 3.10 2.98 0.27
C GLN A 90 2.57 3.14 -1.16
N ARG A 91 2.69 4.34 -1.75
CA ARG A 91 2.15 4.68 -3.08
C ARG A 91 3.21 5.36 -3.96
N PRO A 92 4.32 4.65 -4.27
CA PRO A 92 5.43 5.23 -5.01
C PRO A 92 5.03 5.79 -6.37
N GLU A 93 3.96 5.30 -7.00
CA GLU A 93 3.44 5.78 -8.27
C GLU A 93 2.96 7.24 -8.24
N LEU A 94 2.41 7.70 -7.11
CA LEU A 94 1.92 9.08 -6.95
C LEU A 94 3.08 10.09 -6.84
N PHE A 95 4.22 9.65 -6.30
CA PHE A 95 5.38 10.50 -5.99
C PHE A 95 6.53 10.36 -7.00
N CYS A 96 6.64 9.23 -7.71
CA CYS A 96 7.64 9.01 -8.75
C CYS A 96 7.24 9.64 -10.10
N LYS A 97 5.93 9.71 -10.40
CA LYS A 97 5.39 10.23 -11.67
C LYS A 97 4.54 11.50 -11.54
N GLY A 98 3.98 11.77 -10.35
CA GLY A 98 3.19 12.98 -10.08
C GLY A 98 4.04 14.21 -9.71
N GLN A 99 3.45 15.41 -9.82
CA GLN A 99 4.06 16.68 -9.40
C GLN A 99 4.02 16.90 -7.86
N LEU A 100 3.44 15.96 -7.11
CA LEU A 100 3.36 16.04 -5.65
C LEU A 100 4.74 15.68 -5.09
N THR A 101 5.58 16.70 -4.91
CA THR A 101 6.86 16.71 -4.19
C THR A 101 7.66 15.41 -4.28
N LYS A 102 8.67 15.40 -5.15
CA LYS A 102 9.68 14.34 -5.17
C LYS A 102 10.20 14.14 -3.73
N PRO A 103 10.12 12.93 -3.13
CA PRO A 103 10.73 12.70 -1.83
C PRO A 103 12.18 13.14 -1.94
N CYS A 104 12.62 13.98 -1.01
CA CYS A 104 13.96 14.55 -1.02
C CYS A 104 14.97 13.41 -1.18
N LYS A 105 15.52 13.25 -2.39
CA LYS A 105 16.62 12.34 -2.63
C LYS A 105 17.72 12.79 -1.67
N ARG A 106 18.04 11.93 -0.71
CA ARG A 106 19.05 12.19 0.31
C ARG A 106 20.39 12.24 -0.41
N ASN A 107 20.82 13.44 -0.80
CA ASN A 107 22.14 13.68 -1.33
C ASN A 107 23.10 13.44 -0.14
N LEU A 108 23.78 12.30 -0.14
CA LEU A 108 24.81 12.00 0.84
C LEU A 108 26.00 12.94 0.56
N ALA A 109 26.07 14.06 1.26
CA ALA A 109 27.28 14.87 1.29
C ALA A 109 28.31 14.12 2.15
N VAL A 110 29.31 13.53 1.49
CA VAL A 110 30.53 13.09 2.15
C VAL A 110 31.20 14.35 2.70
N TRP A 111 31.07 14.58 4.00
CA TRP A 111 31.91 15.56 4.67
C TRP A 111 33.34 15.01 4.61
N THR A 112 34.20 15.62 3.80
CA THR A 112 35.63 15.33 3.78
C THR A 112 36.17 15.53 5.20
N PRO A 113 36.73 14.49 5.84
CA PRO A 113 37.27 14.63 7.19
C PRO A 113 38.57 15.43 7.12
N GLY A 114 38.60 16.56 7.86
CA GLY A 114 39.85 17.26 8.19
C GLY A 114 39.86 18.74 7.81
N TYR A 115 39.31 19.58 8.68
CA TYR A 115 39.96 20.83 9.08
C TYR A 115 39.68 21.00 10.58
N TRP A 116 40.75 20.89 11.36
CA TRP A 116 40.81 21.22 12.78
C TRP A 116 40.87 22.74 12.95
#